data_AF-A0A920QZC2-F1
#
_entry.id   AF-A0A920QZC2-F1
#
_cell.length_a   1.000
_cell.length_b   1.000
_cell.length_c   1.000
_cell.angle_alpha   90.00
_cell.angle_beta   90.00
_cell.angle_gamma   90.00
#
_symmetry.space_group_name_H-M   'P 1'
#
loop_
_entity.id
_entity.type
_entity.pdbx_description
1 polymer ?
#
loop_
_entity_poly.entity_id
_entity_poly.type
_entity_poly.pdbx_seq_one_letter_code
_entity_poly.pdbx_strand_id
1 'polypeptide(L)' 'MNGFMCQIMKHIHNIPITVCVIENANYLELYNNLGIKTINRTSLMIESITNSLN' A
#
# COMPACT_ATOMS: atom_id res chain seq x y z
N MET A 1 0.79 -5.70 -10.69
CA MET A 1 0.93 -4.51 -11.55
C MET A 1 0.91 -3.16 -10.81
N ASN A 2 0.61 -3.13 -9.49
CA ASN A 2 0.35 -1.88 -8.76
C ASN A 2 1.62 -1.04 -8.41
N GLY A 3 2.66 -1.68 -7.87
CA GLY A 3 3.80 -0.96 -7.31
C GLY A 3 4.68 -0.19 -8.31
N PHE A 4 4.90 -0.75 -9.50
CA PHE A 4 5.73 -0.10 -10.52
C PHE A 4 5.10 1.21 -11.01
N MET A 5 3.78 1.21 -11.26
CA MET A 5 3.08 2.41 -11.68
C MET A 5 3.09 3.49 -10.58
N CYS A 6 2.96 3.10 -9.31
CA CYS A 6 3.06 4.05 -8.20
C CYS A 6 4.43 4.73 -8.12
N GLN A 7 5.52 4.02 -8.44
CA GLN A 7 6.86 4.60 -8.52
C GLN A 7 6.99 5.59 -9.68
N ILE A 8 6.46 5.25 -10.86
CA ILE A 8 6.42 6.17 -12.00
C ILE A 8 5.66 7.46 -11.62
N MET A 9 4.48 7.31 -11.02
CA MET A 9 3.67 8.47 -10.60
C MET A 9 4.38 9.33 -9.55
N LYS A 10 5.04 8.70 -8.57
CA LYS A 10 5.74 9.40 -7.49
C LYS A 10 7.00 10.11 -7.97
N HIS A 11 7.86 9.42 -8.72
CA HIS A 11 9.23 9.85 -8.99
C HIS A 11 9.44 10.43 -10.39
N ILE A 12 8.61 10.07 -11.37
CA ILE A 12 8.69 10.63 -12.73
C ILE A 12 7.70 11.79 -12.87
N HIS A 13 6.45 11.57 -12.46
CA HIS A 13 5.39 12.60 -12.57
C HIS A 13 5.27 13.51 -11.34
N ASN A 14 6.07 13.29 -10.29
CA ASN A 14 6.08 14.10 -9.07
C ASN A 14 4.69 14.25 -8.42
N ILE A 15 3.84 13.23 -8.51
CA ILE A 15 2.53 13.24 -7.85
C ILE A 15 2.77 13.24 -6.33
N PRO A 16 2.21 14.21 -5.57
CA PRO A 16 2.54 14.37 -4.15
C PRO A 16 2.11 13.16 -3.32
N ILE A 17 0.97 12.56 -3.67
CA ILE A 17 0.39 11.42 -2.97
C ILE A 17 0.16 10.28 -3.96
N THR A 18 0.82 9.16 -3.71
CA THR A 18 0.60 7.90 -4.42
C THR A 18 0.22 6.83 -3.40
N VAL A 19 -0.74 5.97 -3.78
CA VAL A 19 -1.26 4.91 -2.91
C VAL A 19 -1.19 3.58 -3.66
N CYS A 20 -0.47 2.61 -3.10
CA CYS A 20 -0.31 1.26 -3.63
C CYS A 20 -1.10 0.26 -2.79
N VAL A 21 -1.89 -0.60 -3.43
CA VAL A 21 -2.53 -1.75 -2.77
C VAL A 21 -1.56 -2.92 -2.82
N ILE A 22 -1.27 -3.48 -1.66
CA ILE A 22 -0.37 -4.63 -1.49
C ILE A 22 -1.10 -5.75 -0.75
N GLU A 23 -0.66 -6.98 -0.97
CA GLU A 23 -1.17 -8.16 -0.28
C GLU A 23 -0.18 -8.64 0.80
N ASN A 24 1.11 -8.66 0.44
CA ASN A 24 2.19 -9.07 1.34
C ASN A 24 2.69 -7.88 2.17
N ALA A 25 2.60 -8.00 3.50
CA ALA A 25 3.03 -6.99 4.45
C ALA A 25 4.55 -6.73 4.43
N ASN A 26 5.36 -7.67 3.95
CA ASN A 26 6.82 -7.52 3.88
C ASN A 26 7.26 -6.36 2.97
N TYR A 27 6.38 -5.88 2.08
CA TYR A 27 6.66 -4.74 1.22
C TYR A 27 6.26 -3.38 1.82
N LEU A 28 5.64 -3.35 3.00
CA LEU A 28 5.20 -2.10 3.65
C LEU A 28 6.36 -1.13 3.83
N GLU A 29 7.45 -1.61 4.41
CA GLU A 29 8.64 -0.79 4.68
C GLU A 29 9.28 -0.29 3.37
N LEU A 30 9.37 -1.16 2.37
CA LEU A 30 9.89 -0.79 1.04
C LEU A 30 9.10 0.37 0.43
N TYR A 31 7.77 0.26 0.35
CA TYR A 31 6.96 1.33 -0.25
C TYR A 31 6.92 2.59 0.60
N ASN A 32 6.95 2.48 1.92
CA ASN A 32 7.04 3.62 2.82
C ASN A 32 8.36 4.39 2.62
N ASN A 33 9.48 3.68 2.45
CA ASN A 33 10.79 4.28 2.17
C ASN A 33 10.84 4.97 0.79
N LEU A 34 10.03 4.52 -0.17
CA LEU A 34 9.83 5.18 -1.47
C LEU A 34 8.87 6.38 -1.38
N GLY A 35 8.33 6.69 -0.20
CA GLY A 35 7.34 7.75 -0.01
C GLY A 35 5.99 7.46 -0.67
N ILE A 36 5.66 6.18 -0.84
CA ILE A 36 4.42 5.67 -1.41
C ILE A 36 3.57 5.11 -0.27
N LYS A 37 2.35 5.63 -0.12
CA LYS A 37 1.41 5.11 0.89
C LYS A 37 0.91 3.74 0.46
N THR A 38 0.60 2.87 1.42
CA THR A 38 0.16 1.51 1.13
C THR A 38 -1.16 1.17 1.80
N ILE A 39 -1.98 0.38 1.10
CA ILE A 39 -3.13 -0.32 1.66
C ILE A 39 -2.83 -1.81 1.65
N ASN A 40 -2.75 -2.45 2.82
CA ASN A 40 -2.61 -3.90 2.90
C ASN A 40 -4.00 -4.56 2.94
N ARG A 41 -4.36 -5.28 1.89
CA ARG A 41 -5.68 -5.91 1.77
C ARG A 41 -5.90 -7.02 2.82
N THR A 42 -4.86 -7.78 3.12
CA THR A 42 -4.91 -8.88 4.11
C THR A 42 -5.17 -8.33 5.51
N SER A 43 -4.47 -7.27 5.89
CA SER A 43 -4.67 -6.60 7.18
C SER A 43 -6.09 -6.05 7.32
N LEU A 44 -6.62 -5.39 6.29
CA LEU A 44 -8.01 -4.90 6.28
C LEU A 44 -9.04 -6.03 6.42
N MET A 45 -8.79 -7.16 5.76
CA MET A 45 -9.69 -8.30 5.84
C MET A 45 -9.69 -8.92 7.25
N ILE A 46 -8.51 -9.07 7.85
CA ILE A 46 -8.37 -9.55 9.24
C ILE A 46 -9.08 -8.61 10.20
N GLU A 47 -8.84 -7.30 10.09
CA GLU A 47 -9.50 -6.28 10.90
C GLU A 47 -11.03 -6.35 10.79
N SER A 48 -11.55 -6.47 9.56
CA SER A 48 -12.99 -6.60 9.33
C SER A 48 -13.58 -7.86 9.96
N ILE A 49 -12.87 -8.99 9.91
CA ILE A 49 -13.30 -10.25 10.53
C ILE A 49 -13.27 -10.11 12.05
N THR A 50 -12.18 -9.61 12.62
CA THR A 50 -12.03 -9.39 14.06
C THR A 50 -13.12 -8.47 14.60
N ASN A 51 -13.42 -7.37 13.90
CA ASN A 51 -14.48 -6.45 14.30
C ASN A 51 -15.88 -7.05 14.21
N SER A 52 -16.09 -8.08 13.38
CA SER A 52 -17.37 -8.78 13.28
C SER A 52 -17.56 -9.86 14.37
N LEU A 53 -16.48 -10.25 15.05
CA LEU A 53 -16.47 -11.24 16.12
C LEU A 53 -16.58 -10.61 17.52
N ASN A 54 -16.41 -9.28 17.63
CA ASN A 54 -16.56 -8.49 18.85
C ASN A 54 -17.97 -7.87 18.92
#